data_AF-E1QKN2-F1
#
_entry.id   AF-E1QKN2-F1
#
_cell.length_a   1.000
_cell.length_b   1.000
_cell.length_c   1.000
_cell.angle_alpha   90.00
_cell.angle_beta   90.00
_cell.angle_gamma   90.00
#
_symmetry.space_group_name_H-M   'P 1'
#
loop_
_entity.id
_entity.type
_entity.pdbx_description
1 polymer ?
#
loop_
_entity_poly.entity_id
_entity_poly.type
_entity_poly.pdbx_seq_one_letter_code
_entity_poly.pdbx_strand_id
1 'polypeptide(L)'
;MQPGVFEEVLALLRDDRPPTRNRSLARFSGAEGLRLWRMYKLYGALLRQAQAAEELRAHRGPGVLRLELRDRRLAYRRVSDVPPALQPFFIERLGLDRQP
;
A
#
# COMPACT_ATOMS: atom_id res chain seq x y z
N MET A 1 9.17 -21.78 5.44
CA MET A 1 7.91 -21.03 5.55
C MET A 1 7.77 -20.21 4.28
N GLN A 2 6.63 -20.31 3.58
CA GLN A 2 6.34 -19.42 2.46
C GLN A 2 6.00 -18.03 3.03
N PRO A 3 6.50 -16.93 2.43
CA PRO A 3 6.16 -15.59 2.88
C PRO A 3 4.63 -15.37 2.79
N GLY A 4 4.09 -14.59 3.72
CA GLY A 4 2.68 -14.22 3.68
C GLY A 4 2.38 -13.34 2.47
N VAL A 5 1.14 -13.38 1.95
CA VAL A 5 0.73 -12.59 0.76
C VAL A 5 1.09 -11.09 0.85
N PHE A 6 1.05 -10.49 2.05
CA PHE A 6 1.41 -9.10 2.25
C PHE A 6 2.92 -8.84 2.23
N GLU A 7 3.75 -9.81 2.59
CA GLU A 7 5.20 -9.72 2.47
C GLU A 7 5.62 -9.75 0.99
N GLU A 8 4.93 -10.54 0.18
CA GLU A 8 5.11 -10.51 -1.27
C GLU A 8 4.65 -9.18 -1.88
N VAL A 9 3.51 -8.64 -1.43
CA VAL A 9 3.09 -7.27 -1.82
C VAL A 9 4.17 -6.26 -1.43
N LEU A 10 4.71 -6.35 -0.20
CA LEU A 10 5.75 -5.45 0.28
C LEU A 10 6.99 -5.48 -0.61
N ALA A 11 7.45 -6.68 -0.99
CA ALA A 11 8.57 -6.86 -1.89
C ALA A 11 8.30 -6.17 -3.25
N LEU A 12 7.09 -6.34 -3.81
CA LEU A 12 6.70 -5.70 -5.06
C LEU A 12 6.58 -4.17 -4.95
N LEU A 13 6.17 -3.64 -3.79
CA LEU A 13 6.09 -2.20 -3.55
C LEU A 13 7.47 -1.55 -3.36
N ARG A 14 8.45 -2.32 -2.88
CA ARG A 14 9.84 -1.87 -2.68
C ARG A 14 10.69 -1.97 -3.95
N ASP A 15 10.31 -2.81 -4.90
CA ASP A 15 11.05 -2.96 -6.16
C ASP A 15 10.87 -1.70 -7.02
N ASP A 16 11.99 -1.03 -7.31
CA ASP A 16 12.03 0.16 -8.18
C ASP A 16 11.69 -0.17 -9.65
N ARG A 17 11.71 -1.46 -10.02
CA ARG A 17 11.30 -1.94 -11.34
C ARG A 17 9.90 -2.54 -11.23
N PRO A 18 8.84 -1.78 -11.56
CA PRO A 18 7.49 -2.29 -11.42
C PRO A 18 7.33 -3.57 -12.25
N PRO A 19 6.75 -4.64 -11.69
CA PRO A 19 6.35 -5.81 -12.46
C PRO A 19 5.50 -5.38 -13.66
N THR A 20 5.97 -5.67 -14.88
CA THR A 20 5.14 -5.46 -16.08
C THR A 20 4.20 -6.64 -16.24
N ARG A 21 3.04 -6.41 -16.87
CA ARG A 21 2.04 -7.46 -17.14
C ARG A 21 2.62 -8.66 -17.89
N ASN A 22 3.71 -8.47 -18.64
CA ASN A 22 4.42 -9.50 -19.41
C ASN A 22 5.66 -10.07 -18.72
N ARG A 23 6.13 -9.46 -17.63
CA ARG A 23 7.11 -10.11 -16.75
C ARG A 23 6.32 -11.07 -15.90
N SER A 24 5.94 -12.18 -16.52
CA SER A 24 5.31 -13.31 -15.87
C SER A 24 6.23 -13.70 -14.72
N LEU A 25 5.87 -13.27 -13.52
CA LEU A 25 6.40 -13.90 -12.34
C LEU A 25 5.89 -15.34 -12.45
N ALA A 26 6.72 -16.28 -12.89
CA ALA A 26 6.30 -17.66 -13.11
C ALA A 26 5.67 -18.29 -11.84
N ARG A 27 5.98 -17.71 -10.66
CA ARG A 27 5.34 -17.97 -9.36
C ARG A 27 3.86 -17.56 -9.25
N PHE A 28 3.30 -16.82 -10.21
CA PHE A 28 2.03 -16.11 -10.12
C PHE A 28 1.00 -16.63 -11.14
N SER A 29 1.22 -17.82 -11.71
CA SER A 29 0.21 -18.47 -12.54
C SER A 29 -0.98 -18.89 -11.66
N GLY A 30 -2.19 -18.43 -11.97
CA GLY A 30 -3.43 -18.82 -11.27
C GLY A 30 -4.07 -17.71 -10.43
N ALA A 31 -5.11 -18.07 -9.67
CA ALA A 31 -5.95 -17.13 -8.91
C ALA A 31 -5.16 -16.38 -7.82
N GLU A 32 -4.15 -17.03 -7.22
CA GLU A 32 -3.31 -16.46 -6.17
C GLU A 32 -2.41 -15.34 -6.69
N GLY A 33 -1.79 -15.53 -7.85
CA GLY A 33 -1.02 -14.48 -8.52
C GLY A 33 -1.88 -13.29 -8.95
N LEU A 34 -3.12 -13.54 -9.40
CA LEU A 34 -4.07 -12.46 -9.69
C LEU A 34 -4.46 -11.67 -8.44
N ARG A 35 -4.67 -12.36 -7.30
CA ARG A 35 -4.95 -11.73 -6.01
C ARG A 35 -3.80 -10.84 -5.57
N LEU A 36 -2.58 -11.35 -5.61
CA LEU A 36 -1.37 -10.62 -5.27
C LEU A 36 -1.17 -9.40 -6.19
N TRP A 37 -1.37 -9.55 -7.49
CA TRP A 37 -1.34 -8.45 -8.46
C TRP A 37 -2.37 -7.36 -8.14
N ARG A 38 -3.61 -7.75 -7.80
CA ARG A 38 -4.66 -6.80 -7.40
C ARG A 38 -4.28 -6.06 -6.12
N MET A 39 -3.73 -6.75 -5.13
CA MET A 39 -3.27 -6.15 -3.88
C MET A 39 -2.11 -5.19 -4.11
N TYR A 40 -1.10 -5.57 -4.89
CA TYR A 40 -0.01 -4.68 -5.29
C TYR A 40 -0.55 -3.39 -5.94
N LYS A 41 -1.45 -3.51 -6.92
CA LYS A 41 -2.06 -2.33 -7.55
C LYS A 41 -2.86 -1.47 -6.58
N LEU A 42 -3.63 -2.10 -5.68
CA LEU A 42 -4.44 -1.41 -4.68
C LEU A 42 -3.56 -0.59 -3.72
N TYR A 43 -2.55 -1.21 -3.11
CA TYR A 43 -1.68 -0.54 -2.15
C TYR A 43 -0.72 0.44 -2.83
N GLY A 44 -0.27 0.17 -4.05
CA GLY A 44 0.49 1.13 -4.85
C GLY A 44 -0.34 2.36 -5.22
N ALA A 45 -1.63 2.19 -5.55
CA ALA A 45 -2.53 3.30 -5.78
C ALA A 45 -2.80 4.10 -4.49
N LEU A 46 -3.01 3.42 -3.36
CA LEU A 46 -3.16 4.08 -2.06
C LEU A 46 -1.93 4.93 -1.71
N LEU A 47 -0.71 4.40 -1.90
CA LEU A 47 0.52 5.14 -1.64
C LEU A 47 0.59 6.42 -2.49
N ARG A 48 0.36 6.31 -3.80
CA ARG A 48 0.37 7.47 -4.71
C ARG A 48 -0.68 8.50 -4.34
N GLN A 49 -1.89 8.06 -3.98
CA GLN A 49 -2.94 8.96 -3.53
C GLN A 49 -2.56 9.64 -2.20
N ALA A 50 -1.97 8.92 -1.25
CA ALA A 50 -1.55 9.48 0.02
C ALA A 50 -0.42 10.50 -0.16
N GLN A 51 0.51 10.27 -1.09
CA GLN A 51 1.58 11.21 -1.46
C GLN A 51 1.05 12.47 -2.15
N ALA A 52 -0.07 12.36 -2.88
CA ALA A 52 -0.69 13.45 -3.62
C ALA A 52 -1.84 14.14 -2.85
N ALA A 53 -2.21 13.63 -1.67
CA ALA A 53 -3.33 14.16 -0.91
C ALA A 53 -3.00 15.57 -0.41
N GLU A 54 -4.00 16.47 -0.45
CA GLU A 54 -3.87 17.81 0.13
C GLU A 54 -3.71 17.72 1.65
N GLU A 55 -4.48 16.85 2.29
CA GLU A 55 -4.32 16.52 3.71
C GLU A 55 -4.24 15.01 3.90
N LEU A 56 -3.23 14.57 4.63
CA LEU A 56 -3.04 13.20 5.07
C LEU A 56 -3.00 13.15 6.59
N ARG A 57 -3.89 12.37 7.20
CA ARG A 57 -3.87 12.05 8.63
C ARG A 57 -3.62 10.57 8.81
N ALA A 58 -2.69 10.24 9.70
CA ALA A 58 -2.46 8.88 10.13
C ALA A 58 -3.02 8.67 11.54
N HIS A 59 -3.78 7.60 11.71
CA HIS A 59 -4.28 7.15 13.01
C HIS A 59 -3.68 5.78 13.31
N ARG A 60 -2.87 5.69 14.37
CA ARG A 60 -2.27 4.44 14.83
C ARG A 60 -3.22 3.78 15.82
N GLY A 61 -3.85 2.68 15.42
CA GLY A 61 -4.70 1.84 16.27
C GLY A 61 -4.03 0.51 16.63
N PRO A 62 -4.64 -0.32 17.50
CA PRO A 62 -4.09 -1.62 17.85
C PRO A 62 -3.98 -2.51 16.61
N GLY A 63 -2.75 -2.75 16.15
CA GLY A 63 -2.47 -3.60 15.00
C GLY A 63 -2.88 -3.02 13.63
N VAL A 64 -3.27 -1.75 13.53
CA VAL A 64 -3.66 -1.15 12.24
C VAL A 64 -3.21 0.30 12.13
N LEU A 65 -2.64 0.65 10.98
CA LEU A 65 -2.42 2.05 10.59
C LEU A 65 -3.57 2.46 9.68
N ARG A 66 -4.36 3.45 10.11
CA ARG A 66 -5.44 4.02 9.31
C ARG A 66 -4.99 5.32 8.68
N LEU A 67 -5.07 5.40 7.35
CA LEU A 67 -4.80 6.61 6.59
C LEU A 67 -6.12 7.28 6.21
N GLU A 68 -6.24 8.55 6.53
CA GLU A 68 -7.31 9.41 6.06
C GLU A 68 -6.73 10.47 5.11
N LEU A 69 -7.17 10.41 3.87
CA LEU A 69 -6.78 11.30 2.79
C LEU A 69 -7.95 12.26 2.52
N ARG A 70 -7.67 13.55 2.40
CA ARG A 70 -8.66 14.56 2.01
C ARG A 70 -8.12 15.42 0.87
N ASP A 71 -9.03 15.76 -0.04
CA ASP A 71 -8.86 16.78 -1.08
C ASP A 71 -10.09 17.68 -1.03
N ARG A 72 -9.90 18.94 -0.60
CA ARG A 72 -10.99 19.90 -0.39
C ARG A 72 -11.54 20.44 -1.71
N ARG A 73 -10.72 20.47 -2.75
CA ARG A 73 -11.11 20.98 -4.08
C ARG A 73 -12.14 20.07 -4.74
N LEU A 74 -12.04 18.77 -4.47
CA LEU A 74 -12.92 17.75 -5.03
C LEU A 74 -13.97 17.25 -4.02
N ALA A 75 -14.05 17.83 -2.82
CA ALA A 75 -14.83 17.31 -1.70
C ALA A 75 -14.60 15.80 -1.46
N TYR A 76 -13.37 15.34 -1.71
CA TYR A 76 -13.01 13.93 -1.66
C TYR A 76 -12.42 13.57 -0.30
N ARG A 77 -12.90 12.46 0.27
CA ARG A 77 -12.37 11.88 1.50
C ARG A 77 -12.26 10.37 1.32
N ARG A 78 -11.09 9.81 1.63
CA ARG A 78 -10.86 8.37 1.65
C ARG A 78 -10.22 7.94 2.95
N VAL A 79 -10.75 6.88 3.53
CA VAL A 79 -10.16 6.19 4.69
C VAL A 79 -9.71 4.80 4.23
N SER A 80 -8.51 4.39 4.59
CA SER A 80 -7.99 3.06 4.26
C SER A 80 -7.10 2.53 5.36
N ASP A 81 -7.29 1.26 5.70
CA ASP A 81 -6.51 0.55 6.69
C ASP A 81 -5.31 -0.13 6.00
N VAL A 82 -4.13 0.06 6.58
CA VAL A 82 -2.87 -0.52 6.13
C VAL A 82 -2.56 -1.76 6.98
N PRO A 83 -2.48 -2.95 6.37
CA PRO A 83 -2.15 -4.19 7.06
C PRO A 83 -0.81 -4.11 7.80
N PRO A 84 -0.64 -4.77 8.96
CA PRO A 84 0.59 -4.77 9.76
C PRO A 84 1.89 -4.92 8.96
N ALA A 85 1.93 -5.90 8.06
CA ALA A 85 3.10 -6.19 7.24
C ALA A 85 3.52 -5.04 6.31
N LEU A 86 2.59 -4.14 5.95
CA LEU A 86 2.85 -2.99 5.08
C LEU A 86 3.06 -1.69 5.86
N GLN A 87 2.75 -1.64 7.16
CA GLN A 87 2.79 -0.40 7.94
C GLN A 87 4.17 0.26 7.95
N PRO A 88 5.28 -0.44 8.23
CA PRO A 88 6.59 0.20 8.28
C PRO A 88 6.94 0.89 6.97
N PHE A 89 6.59 0.27 5.84
CA PHE A 89 6.81 0.85 4.52
C PHE A 89 5.99 2.11 4.27
N PHE A 90 4.70 2.11 4.64
CA PHE A 90 3.87 3.31 4.50
C PHE A 90 4.32 4.43 5.43
N ILE A 91 4.70 4.10 6.66
CA ILE A 91 5.21 5.06 7.65
C ILE A 91 6.46 5.76 7.11
N GLU A 92 7.44 4.98 6.65
CA GLU A 92 8.70 5.48 6.08
C GLU A 92 8.43 6.35 4.84
N ARG A 93 7.66 5.83 3.87
CA ARG A 93 7.44 6.50 2.58
C ARG A 93 6.57 7.76 2.66
N LEU A 94 5.74 7.87 3.69
CA LEU A 94 4.88 9.03 3.92
C LEU A 94 5.41 9.96 5.04
N GLY A 95 6.56 9.63 5.65
CA GLY A 95 7.14 10.43 6.73
C GLY A 95 6.28 10.51 8.00
N LEU A 96 5.52 9.46 8.29
CA LEU A 96 4.54 9.43 9.40
C LEU A 96 5.19 9.18 10.77
N ASP A 97 6.51 9.06 10.83
CA ASP A 97 7.30 8.91 12.07
C ASP A 97 7.24 10.15 12.98
N ARG A 98 6.86 11.30 12.41
CA ARG A 98 6.86 12.59 13.11
C ARG A 98 5.46 13.07 13.49
N GLN A 99 4.42 12.28 13.22
CA GLN A 99 3.05 12.63 13.59
C GLN A 99 2.75 12.05 15.00
N PRO A 100 2.39 12.91 15.98
CA PRO A 100 2.10 12.50 17.35
C PRO A 100 0.85 11.64 17.46
#